data_AF-A0A967KK95-F1
#
_entry.id   AF-A0A967KK95-F1
#
_cell.length_a   1.000
_cell.length_b   1.000
_cell.length_c   1.000
_cell.angle_alpha   90.00
_cell.angle_beta   90.00
_cell.angle_gamma   90.00
#
_symmetry.space_group_name_H-M   'P 1'
#
loop_
_entity.id
_entity.type
_entity.pdbx_description
1 polymer ?
#
loop_
_entity_poly.entity_id
_entity_poly.type
_entity_poly.pdbx_seq_one_letter_code
_entity_poly.pdbx_strand_id
1 'polypeptide(L)' 'MMKFYTVEEAQQTILRRKALNRTEYSPITIQRTEDFFGEGVTPPRAVEIILRSVEDEGDQALRQWSQLLDR' A
#
# COMPACT_ATOMS: atom_id res chain seq x y z
N MET A 1 1.61 -19.73 -5.48
CA MET A 1 1.56 -20.05 -6.93
C MET A 1 1.27 -18.76 -7.67
N MET A 2 2.14 -18.34 -8.60
CA MET A 2 1.96 -17.08 -9.33
C MET A 2 0.89 -17.28 -10.42
N LYS A 3 -0.16 -16.44 -10.43
CA LYS A 3 -1.21 -16.48 -11.45
C LYS A 3 -0.73 -15.74 -12.71
N PHE A 4 -0.74 -16.42 -13.85
CA PHE A 4 -0.52 -15.80 -15.16
C PHE A 4 -1.87 -15.46 -15.79
N TYR A 5 -2.02 -14.22 -16.25
CA TYR A 5 -3.24 -13.73 -16.90
C TYR A 5 -2.96 -13.50 -18.39
N THR A 6 -3.92 -13.80 -19.24
CA THR A 6 -3.96 -13.29 -20.60
C THR A 6 -4.12 -11.76 -20.59
N VAL A 7 -3.78 -11.11 -21.71
CA VAL A 7 -3.94 -9.64 -21.83
C VAL A 7 -5.38 -9.22 -21.54
N GLU A 8 -6.36 -9.97 -22.04
CA GLU A 8 -7.79 -9.68 -21.86
C GLU A 8 -8.22 -9.85 -20.39
N GLU A 9 -7.82 -10.94 -19.73
CA GLU A 9 -8.07 -11.14 -18.30
C GLU A 9 -7.42 -10.05 -17.44
N ALA A 10 -6.20 -9.63 -17.79
CA ALA A 10 -5.49 -8.58 -17.07
C ALA A 10 -6.20 -7.23 -17.22
N GLN A 11 -6.66 -6.87 -18.42
CA GLN A 11 -7.43 -5.65 -18.70
C GLN A 11 -8.75 -5.60 -17.92
N GLN A 12 -9.43 -6.74 -17.76
CA GLN A 12 -10.68 -6.84 -17.01
C GLN A 12 -10.48 -6.84 -15.49
N THR A 13 -9.27 -7.16 -15.02
CA THR A 13 -8.96 -7.32 -13.60
C THR A 13 -7.92 -6.31 -13.12
N ILE A 14 -6.63 -6.70 -13.09
CA ILE A 14 -5.55 -5.98 -12.43
C ILE A 14 -5.14 -4.68 -13.14
N LEU A 15 -5.40 -4.55 -14.44
CA LEU A 15 -5.08 -3.36 -15.24
C LEU A 15 -6.28 -2.40 -15.35
N ARG A 16 -7.42 -2.74 -14.75
CA ARG A 16 -8.59 -1.87 -14.78
C ARG A 16 -8.35 -0.67 -13.87
N ARG A 17 -8.11 0.51 -14.46
CA ARG A 17 -7.98 1.78 -13.72
C ARG A 17 -9.27 2.07 -12.95
N LYS A 18 -9.16 2.16 -11.63
CA LYS A 18 -10.19 2.72 -10.76
C LYS A 18 -9.83 4.18 -10.46
N ALA A 19 -10.84 5.04 -10.31
CA ALA A 19 -10.62 6.38 -9.82
C ALA A 19 -10.03 6.30 -8.40
N LEU A 20 -8.95 7.04 -8.14
CA LEU A 20 -8.20 6.95 -6.88
C LEU A 20 -9.09 7.19 -5.65
N ASN A 21 -10.09 8.06 -5.77
CA ASN A 21 -11.08 8.38 -4.75
C ASN A 21 -12.15 7.30 -4.50
N ARG A 22 -12.15 6.21 -5.27
CA ARG A 22 -13.08 5.05 -5.12
C ARG A 22 -12.31 3.74 -4.99
N THR A 23 -11.07 3.81 -4.50
CA THR A 23 -10.27 2.62 -4.25
C THR A 23 -10.78 1.93 -2.99
N GLU A 24 -11.58 0.88 -3.17
CA GLU A 24 -11.93 -0.03 -2.08
C GLU A 24 -10.72 -0.92 -1.78
N TYR A 25 -10.24 -0.84 -0.54
CA TYR A 25 -9.20 -1.72 -0.03
C TYR A 25 -9.82 -2.98 0.56
N SER A 26 -9.12 -4.10 0.43
CA SER A 26 -9.59 -5.34 1.05
C SER A 26 -9.62 -5.18 2.58
N PRO A 27 -10.55 -5.84 3.30
CA PRO A 27 -10.63 -5.74 4.76
C PRO A 27 -9.31 -6.12 5.46
N ILE A 28 -8.59 -7.10 4.93
CA ILE A 28 -7.28 -7.51 5.46
C ILE A 28 -6.21 -6.42 5.29
N THR A 29 -6.28 -5.64 4.20
CA THR A 29 -5.38 -4.50 3.99
C THR A 29 -5.68 -3.38 4.99
N ILE A 30 -6.95 -3.08 5.23
CA ILE A 30 -7.37 -2.07 6.21
C ILE A 30 -6.88 -2.47 7.60
N GLN A 31 -7.22 -3.69 8.04
CA GLN A 31 -6.81 -4.19 9.36
C GLN A 31 -5.31 -4.14 9.57
N ARG A 32 -4.51 -4.65 8.61
CA ARG A 32 -3.04 -4.61 8.72
C ARG A 32 -2.46 -3.21 8.74
N THR A 33 -3.11 -2.28 8.03
CA THR A 33 -2.71 -0.87 8.06
C THR A 33 -2.94 -0.31 9.46
N GLU A 34 -4.09 -0.59 10.06
CA GLU A 34 -4.43 -0.15 11.41
C GLU A 34 -3.54 -0.80 12.47
N ASP A 35 -3.26 -2.10 12.35
CA ASP A 35 -2.38 -2.84 13.27
C ASP A 35 -0.96 -2.25 13.32
N PHE A 36 -0.49 -1.72 12.19
CA PHE A 36 0.88 -1.25 12.04
C PHE A 36 1.02 0.27 12.21
N PHE A 37 0.06 1.08 11.73
CA PHE A 37 0.11 2.54 11.79
C PHE A 37 -0.81 3.16 12.84
N GLY A 38 -1.74 2.39 13.42
CA GLY A 38 -2.72 2.84 14.41
C GLY A 38 -4.16 2.82 13.89
N GLU A 39 -5.12 2.71 14.82
CA GLU A 39 -6.56 2.65 14.54
C GLU A 39 -7.04 3.83 13.68
N GLY A 40 -7.84 3.54 12.65
CA GLY A 40 -8.38 4.55 11.74
C GLY A 40 -7.39 5.06 10.68
N VAL A 41 -6.14 4.59 10.67
CA VAL A 41 -5.19 4.94 9.60
C VAL A 41 -5.54 4.19 8.32
N THR A 42 -5.86 4.94 7.27
CA THR A 42 -6.15 4.38 5.95
C THR A 42 -4.86 4.07 5.17
N PRO A 43 -4.87 3.15 4.20
CA PRO A 43 -3.69 2.87 3.40
C PRO A 43 -3.07 4.10 2.70
N PRO A 44 -3.86 5.05 2.13
CA PRO A 44 -3.30 6.31 1.65
C PRO A 44 -2.63 7.13 2.75
N ARG A 45 -3.21 7.19 3.95
CA ARG A 45 -2.65 7.95 5.07
C ARG A 45 -1.35 7.33 5.59
N ALA A 46 -1.24 6.01 5.59
CA ALA A 46 0.00 5.31 5.89
C ALA A 46 1.13 5.70 4.91
N VAL A 47 0.82 5.80 3.61
CA VAL A 47 1.78 6.27 2.60
C VAL A 47 2.21 7.72 2.87
N GLU A 48 1.28 8.60 3.22
CA GLU A 48 1.61 9.99 3.59
C GLU A 48 2.55 10.06 4.80
N ILE A 49 2.39 9.18 5.79
CA ILE A 49 3.28 9.09 6.96
C ILE A 49 4.69 8.68 6.52
N ILE A 50 4.81 7.64 5.68
CA ILE A 50 6.09 7.17 5.17
C ILE A 50 6.79 8.28 4.36
N LEU A 51 6.06 8.93 3.44
CA LEU A 51 6.62 10.00 2.61
C LEU A 51 7.14 11.16 3.46
N ARG A 52 6.39 11.58 4.48
CA ARG A 52 6.82 12.64 5.40
C ARG A 52 8.09 12.25 6.16
N SER A 53 8.16 11.02 6.67
CA SER A 53 9.37 10.51 7.34
C SER A 53 10.58 10.49 6.40
N VAL A 54 10.39 10.15 5.12
CA VAL A 54 11.46 10.20 4.11
C VAL A 54 11.86 11.63 3.76
N GLU A 55 10.92 12.58 3.71
CA GLU A 55 11.23 14.00 3.54
C GLU A 55 12.06 14.56 4.71
N ASP A 56 11.75 14.12 5.93
CA ASP A 56 12.39 14.60 7.16
C ASP A 56 13.75 13.92 7.44
N GLU A 57 13.88 12.62 7.17
CA GLU A 57 15.04 11.80 7.60
C GLU A 57 15.83 11.17 6.44
N GLY A 58 15.33 11.29 5.20
CA GLY A 58 15.99 10.78 3.99
C GLY A 58 16.24 9.26 4.02
N ASP A 59 17.46 8.86 3.63
CA ASP A 59 17.84 7.45 3.49
C ASP A 59 17.70 6.62 4.77
N GLN A 60 17.75 7.27 5.94
CA GLN A 60 17.54 6.59 7.21
C GLN A 60 16.12 6.03 7.32
N ALA A 61 15.11 6.86 7.02
CA ALA A 61 13.72 6.43 7.00
C ALA A 61 13.50 5.30 6.00
N LEU A 62 14.09 5.38 4.80
CA LEU A 62 13.99 4.32 3.81
C LEU A 62 14.46 2.97 4.36
N ARG A 63 15.64 2.93 5.00
CA ARG A 63 16.17 1.68 5.59
C ARG A 63 15.27 1.14 6.69
N GLN A 64 14.72 2.01 7.54
CA GLN A 64 13.83 1.62 8.62
C GLN A 64 12.53 1.03 8.08
N TRP A 65 11.87 1.72 7.14
CA TRP A 65 10.62 1.24 6.55
C TRP A 65 10.81 -0.04 5.75
N SER A 66 11.89 -0.19 4.98
CA SER A 66 12.20 -1.45 4.30
C SER A 66 12.35 -2.60 5.29
N GLN A 67 13.09 -2.42 6.38
CA GLN A 67 13.25 -3.47 7.40
C GLN A 67 11.95 -3.84 8.12
N LEU A 68 11.07 -2.86 8.32
CA LEU A 68 9.81 -3.05 9.01
C LEU A 68 8.73 -3.71 8.12
N LEU A 69 8.65 -3.33 6.84
CA LEU A 69 7.58 -3.74 5.92
C LEU A 69 7.89 -5.04 5.16
N ASP A 70 9.17 -5.36 4.92
CA ASP A 70 9.57 -6.55 4.15
C ASP A 70 9.63 -7.84 5.01
N ARG A 71 9.12 -7.81 6.25
CA ARG A 71 8.99 -8.99 7.13
C ARG A 71 7.74 -9.80 6.82
#